data_AF-A0A9E0J1A9-F1
#
_entry.id   AF-A0A9E0J1A9-F1
#
_cell.length_a   1.000
_cell.length_b   1.000
_cell.length_c   1.000
_cell.angle_alpha   90.00
_cell.angle_beta   90.00
_cell.angle_gamma   90.00
#
_symmetry.space_group_name_H-M   'P 1'
#
loop_
_entity.id
_entity.type
_entity.pdbx_description
1 polymer ?
#
loop_
_entity_poly.entity_id
_entity_poly.type
_entity_poly.pdbx_seq_one_letter_code
_entity_poly.pdbx_strand_id
1 'polypeptide(L)' 'MHKTLDKIPAYRSLVIDGSDCNFIDYDILEIISAFGSKAHDRHIELHLQGIQAVNVDSIH' A
#
# COMPACT_ATOMS: atom_id res chain seq x y z
N MET A 1 -4.46 -13.26 -9.86
CA MET A 1 -3.96 -12.02 -10.50
C MET A 1 -3.09 -11.23 -9.52
N HIS A 2 -1.82 -11.61 -9.32
CA HIS A 2 -0.86 -10.82 -8.53
C HIS A 2 0.48 -10.92 -9.24
N LYS A 3 0.70 -10.09 -10.25
CA LYS A 3 1.99 -10.01 -10.97
C LYS A 3 2.51 -8.58 -11.07
N THR A 4 1.82 -7.61 -10.45
CA THR A 4 2.17 -6.20 -10.61
C THR A 4 3.37 -5.85 -9.74
N LEU A 5 3.37 -6.26 -8.46
CA LEU A 5 4.50 -6.02 -7.57
C LEU A 5 5.77 -6.68 -8.12
N ASP A 6 5.73 -7.97 -8.50
CA ASP A 6 6.90 -8.71 -9.01
C ASP A 6 7.57 -8.07 -10.22
N LYS A 7 6.82 -7.29 -11.00
CA LYS A 7 7.34 -6.54 -12.15
C LYS A 7 8.02 -5.22 -11.76
N ILE A 8 7.79 -4.72 -10.55
CA ILE A 8 8.47 -3.52 -10.04
C ILE A 8 9.90 -3.90 -9.67
N PRO A 9 10.92 -3.19 -10.20
CA PRO A 9 12.31 -3.41 -9.80
C PRO A 9 12.50 -3.10 -8.32
N ALA A 10 13.42 -3.81 -7.66
CA ALA A 10 13.84 -3.46 -6.30
C ALA A 10 14.41 -2.03 -6.24
N TYR A 11 14.38 -1.38 -5.06
CA TYR A 11 14.89 -0.02 -4.85
C TYR A 11 14.16 1.07 -5.64
N ARG A 12 12.86 0.87 -5.88
CA ARG A 12 11.99 1.88 -6.49
C ARG A 12 11.03 2.43 -5.45
N SER A 13 10.58 3.66 -5.65
CA SER A 13 9.43 4.20 -4.93
C SER A 13 8.14 3.95 -5.69
N LEU A 14 7.09 3.60 -4.97
CA LEU A 14 5.71 3.50 -5.47
C LEU A 14 4.85 4.47 -4.67
N VAL A 15 4.02 5.22 -5.38
CA VAL A 15 3.02 6.11 -4.79
C VAL A 15 1.64 5.55 -5.10
N ILE A 16 0.82 5.33 -4.09
CA ILE A 16 -0.61 5.07 -4.24
C ILE A 16 -1.32 6.36 -3.87
N ASP A 17 -1.91 7.01 -4.87
CA ASP A 17 -2.64 8.25 -4.71
C ASP A 17 -4.15 7.98 -4.64
N GLY A 18 -4.72 8.23 -3.46
CA GLY A 18 -6.15 8.19 -3.18
C GLY A 18 -6.71 9.58 -2.87
N SER A 19 -6.02 10.66 -3.23
CA SER A 19 -6.48 12.04 -2.93
C SER A 19 -7.82 12.39 -3.58
N ASP A 20 -8.17 11.72 -4.69
CA ASP A 20 -9.46 11.86 -5.37
C ASP A 20 -10.50 10.81 -4.91
N CYS A 21 -10.16 9.94 -3.96
CA CYS A 21 -11.08 8.94 -3.41
C CYS A 21 -11.85 9.50 -2.21
N ASN A 22 -13.17 9.52 -2.32
CA ASN A 22 -14.04 10.01 -1.25
C ASN A 22 -14.20 9.02 -0.09
N PHE A 23 -14.05 7.72 -0.37
CA PHE A 23 -14.06 6.64 0.63
C PHE A 23 -13.19 5.48 0.12
N ILE A 24 -12.51 4.80 1.03
CA ILE A 24 -11.70 3.61 0.74
C ILE A 24 -12.15 2.50 1.69
N ASP A 25 -12.65 1.41 1.11
CA ASP A 25 -13.12 0.25 1.88
C ASP A 25 -11.98 -0.44 2.64
N TYR A 26 -12.32 -1.08 3.77
CA TYR A 26 -11.36 -1.82 4.59
C TYR A 26 -10.65 -2.94 3.83
N ASP A 27 -11.33 -3.62 2.90
CA ASP A 27 -10.71 -4.65 2.05
C ASP A 27 -9.57 -4.07 1.20
N ILE A 28 -9.74 -2.84 0.70
CA ILE A 28 -8.69 -2.14 -0.08
C ILE A 28 -7.52 -1.76 0.82
N LEU A 29 -7.79 -1.31 2.05
CA LEU A 29 -6.75 -1.00 3.04
C LEU A 29 -5.95 -2.24 3.43
N GLU A 30 -6.60 -3.39 3.59
CA GLU A 30 -5.94 -4.67 3.86
C GLU A 30 -5.03 -5.07 2.69
N ILE A 31 -5.50 -4.92 1.44
CA ILE A 31 -4.68 -5.18 0.25
C ILE A 31 -3.47 -4.25 0.22
N ILE A 32 -3.64 -2.95 0.49
CA ILE A 32 -2.54 -1.97 0.55
C ILE A 32 -1.54 -2.34 1.65
N SER A 33 -2.01 -2.77 2.82
CA SER A 33 -1.16 -3.21 3.93
C SER A 33 -0.34 -4.45 3.56
N ALA A 34 -0.99 -5.47 2.99
CA ALA A 34 -0.32 -6.67 2.49
C ALA A 34 0.68 -6.36 1.37
N PHE A 35 0.39 -5.34 0.55
CA PHE A 35 1.29 -4.85 -0.49
C PHE A 35 2.51 -4.13 0.09
N GLY A 36 2.32 -3.28 1.11
CA GLY A 36 3.38 -2.60 1.83
C GLY A 36 4.36 -3.58 2.48
N SER A 37 3.86 -4.64 3.11
CA SER A 37 4.71 -5.69 3.68
C SER A 37 5.62 -6.34 2.62
N LYS A 38 5.07 -6.72 1.47
CA LYS A 38 5.86 -7.32 0.37
C LYS A 38 6.79 -6.31 -0.32
N ALA A 39 6.40 -5.04 -0.38
CA ALA A 39 7.23 -3.98 -0.93
C ALA A 39 8.47 -3.76 -0.04
N HIS A 40 8.28 -3.77 1.28
CA HIS A 40 9.37 -3.66 2.25
C HIS A 40 10.41 -4.77 2.08
N ASP A 41 9.97 -6.03 1.94
CA ASP A 41 10.86 -7.18 1.70
C ASP A 41 11.73 -7.03 0.45
N ARG A 42 11.30 -6.22 -0.52
CA ARG A 42 11.98 -5.99 -1.80
C ARG A 42 12.68 -4.63 -1.87
N HIS A 43 12.80 -3.93 -0.74
CA HIS A 43 13.33 -2.56 -0.64
C HIS A 43 12.62 -1.59 -1.59
N ILE A 44 11.30 -1.72 -1.71
CA ILE A 44 10.44 -0.79 -2.46
C ILE A 44 9.82 0.17 -1.45
N GLU A 45 10.07 1.47 -1.62
CA GLU A 45 9.51 2.51 -0.77
C GLU A 45 8.05 2.77 -1.19
N LEU A 46 7.10 2.59 -0.27
CA LEU A 46 5.68 2.80 -0.54
C LEU A 46 5.21 4.10 0.12
N HIS A 47 4.70 5.03 -0.67
CA HIS A 47 4.03 6.24 -0.20
C HIS A 47 2.54 6.16 -0.47
N LEU A 48 1.75 6.51 0.54
CA LEU A 48 0.30 6.60 0.45
C LEU A 48 -0.07 8.09 0.50
N GLN A 49 -0.63 8.61 -0.59
CA GLN A 49 -1.04 10.01 -0.71
C GLN A 49 -2.56 10.08 -0.69
N GLY A 50 -3.14 10.91 0.18
CA GLY A 50 -4.60 11.01 0.31
C GLY A 50 -5.29 9.75 0.87
N ILE A 51 -4.52 8.75 1.28
CA ILE A 51 -5.00 7.53 1.93
C ILE A 51 -4.56 7.59 3.39
N GLN A 52 -5.51 7.60 4.32
CA GLN A 52 -5.18 7.44 5.72
C GLN A 52 -4.82 5.97 5.96
N ALA A 53 -3.53 5.69 6.16
CA ALA A 53 -3.09 4.37 6.60
C ALA A 53 -3.82 4.05 7.92
N VAL A 54 -4.62 3.00 7.91
CA VAL A 54 -5.24 2.49 9.13
C VAL A 54 -4.11 2.08 10.07
N ASN A 55 -3.97 2.83 11.16
CA ASN A 55 -3.06 2.48 12.24
C ASN A 55 -3.71 1.31 13.00
N VAL A 56 -3.30 0.08 12.66
CA VAL A 56 -3.85 -1.15 13.26
C VAL A 56 -3.54 -1.25 14.77
N ASP A 57 -2.73 -0.33 15.31
CA ASP A 57 -2.44 -0.17 16.74
C ASP A 57 -3.61 0.38 17.59
N SER A 58 -4.83 0.52 17.05
CA SER A 58 -6.01 0.97 17.82
C SER A 58 -7.17 -0.02 17.84
N ILE A 59 -6.93 -1.28 17.45
CA ILE A 59 -7.95 -2.33 17.47
C ILE A 59 -7.46 -3.66 18.05
N HIS A 60 -6.68 -3.64 19.14
CA HIS A 60 -6.74 -4.68 20.19
C HIS A 60 -6.01 -4.27 21.46
#